data_AF-A0A7S3N4M7-F1
#
_entry.id   AF-A0A7S3N4M7-F1
#
_cell.length_a   1.000
_cell.length_b   1.000
_cell.length_c   1.000
_cell.angle_alpha   90.00
_cell.angle_beta   90.00
_cell.angle_gamma   90.00
#
_symmetry.space_group_name_H-M   'P 1'
#
loop_
_entity.id
_entity.type
_entity.pdbx_description
1 polymer ?
#
loop_
_entity_poly.entity_id
_entity_poly.type
_entity_poly.pdbx_seq_one_letter_code
_entity_poly.pdbx_strand_id
1 'polypeptide(L)'
;KSVKVYFCLSVVALAAVIHFEYKKQKDFYNTMITLQTKPFEVLVLCNFVLVLTDLLCLLFIKFFFGELRTVEVSYLYEQFIQSLVSILIVFYFLSIDITDKKC
;
A
#
# COMPACT_ATOMS: atom_id res chain seq x y z
N LYS A 1 -7.74 4.77 -17.37
CA LYS A 1 -8.35 3.43 -17.58
C LYS A 1 -7.57 2.31 -16.89
N SER A 2 -6.23 2.36 -16.86
CA SER A 2 -5.37 1.32 -16.28
C SER A 2 -5.54 1.07 -14.77
N VAL A 3 -5.82 2.11 -13.97
CA VAL A 3 -5.96 2.01 -12.50
C VAL A 3 -7.11 1.08 -12.10
N LYS A 4 -8.24 1.11 -12.81
CA LYS A 4 -9.38 0.22 -12.55
C LYS A 4 -9.06 -1.25 -12.82
N VAL A 5 -8.29 -1.50 -13.89
CA VAL A 5 -7.86 -2.87 -14.25
C VAL A 5 -6.86 -3.40 -13.23
N TYR A 6 -5.92 -2.54 -12.78
CA TYR A 6 -4.98 -2.88 -11.72
C TYR A 6 -5.70 -3.23 -10.42
N PHE A 7 -6.69 -2.44 -10.02
CA PHE A 7 -7.53 -2.73 -8.85
C PHE A 7 -8.20 -4.10 -8.96
N CYS A 8 -8.88 -4.37 -10.08
CA CYS A 8 -9.54 -5.66 -10.30
C CYS A 8 -8.54 -6.82 -10.29
N LEU A 9 -7.37 -6.66 -10.93
CA LEU A 9 -6.33 -7.69 -10.94
C LEU A 9 -5.78 -7.96 -9.54
N SER A 10 -5.56 -6.92 -8.72
CA SER A 10 -5.07 -7.07 -7.35
C SER A 10 -6.09 -7.82 -6.47
N VAL A 11 -7.38 -7.49 -6.59
CA VAL A 11 -8.47 -8.20 -5.88
C VAL A 11 -8.54 -9.66 -6.31
N VAL A 12 -8.47 -9.94 -7.62
CA VAL A 12 -8.50 -11.30 -8.16
C VAL A 12 -7.28 -12.10 -7.72
N ALA A 13 -6.10 -11.48 -7.71
CA ALA A 13 -4.87 -12.12 -7.25
C ALA A 13 -4.95 -12.51 -5.77
N LEU A 14 -5.46 -11.62 -4.91
CA LEU A 14 -5.68 -11.92 -3.49
C LEU A 14 -6.66 -13.08 -3.31
N ALA A 15 -7.81 -13.03 -3.99
CA ALA A 15 -8.82 -14.09 -3.90
C ALA A 15 -8.28 -15.44 -4.37
N ALA A 16 -7.46 -15.45 -5.43
CA ALA A 16 -6.83 -16.66 -5.95
C ALA A 16 -5.83 -17.26 -4.96
N VAL A 17 -5.00 -16.44 -4.31
CA VAL A 17 -4.03 -16.88 -3.30
C VAL A 17 -4.74 -17.46 -2.07
N ILE A 18 -5.77 -16.77 -1.57
CA ILE A 18 -6.58 -17.26 -0.44
C ILE A 18 -7.23 -18.59 -0.78
N HIS A 19 -7.83 -18.71 -1.97
CA HIS A 19 -8.49 -19.94 -2.39
C HIS A 19 -7.51 -21.11 -2.55
N PHE A 20 -6.33 -20.85 -3.11
CA PHE A 20 -5.30 -21.87 -3.30
C PHE A 20 -4.80 -22.42 -1.97
N GLU A 21 -4.48 -21.55 -1.01
CA GLU A 21 -3.99 -21.98 0.31
C GLU A 21 -5.10 -22.59 1.17
N TYR A 22 -6.34 -22.10 1.06
CA TYR A 22 -7.49 -22.70 1.72
C TYR A 22 -7.76 -24.13 1.23
N LYS A 23 -7.68 -24.36 -0.09
CA LYS A 23 -7.82 -25.70 -0.67
C LYS A 23 -6.72 -26.66 -0.22
N LYS A 24 -5.50 -26.15 -0.02
CA LYS A 24 -4.34 -26.95 0.41
C LYS A 24 -4.44 -27.38 1.87
N GLN A 25 -4.86 -26.47 2.76
CA GLN A 25 -4.80 -26.72 4.19
C GLN A 25 -6.13 -27.12 4.82
N LYS A 26 -7.28 -26.85 4.17
CA LYS A 26 -8.65 -27.16 4.63
C LYS A 26 -9.07 -26.56 5.98
N ASP A 27 -8.13 -25.99 6.73
CA ASP A 27 -8.32 -25.32 8.02
C ASP A 27 -8.02 -23.82 7.91
N PHE A 28 -8.98 -23.00 8.33
CA PHE A 28 -8.90 -21.54 8.23
C PHE A 28 -7.68 -20.95 8.96
N TYR A 29 -7.39 -21.45 10.17
CA TYR A 29 -6.30 -20.94 10.99
C TYR A 29 -4.93 -21.14 10.34
N ASN A 30 -4.70 -22.33 9.81
CA ASN A 30 -3.42 -22.69 9.20
C ASN A 30 -3.22 -21.93 7.87
N THR A 31 -4.30 -21.70 7.12
CA THR A 31 -4.30 -20.79 5.95
C THR A 31 -3.85 -19.39 6.36
N MET A 32 -4.42 -18.81 7.43
CA MET A 32 -4.07 -17.44 7.86
C MET A 32 -2.59 -17.29 8.24
N ILE A 33 -2.05 -18.26 8.99
CA ILE A 33 -0.64 -18.30 9.34
C ILE A 33 0.21 -18.38 8.08
N THR A 34 -0.15 -19.27 7.16
CA THR A 34 0.61 -19.50 5.93
C THR A 34 0.71 -18.23 5.07
N LEU A 35 -0.40 -17.50 4.94
CA LEU A 35 -0.46 -16.20 4.25
C LEU A 35 0.49 -15.15 4.84
N GLN A 36 0.71 -15.18 6.15
CA GLN A 36 1.62 -14.25 6.83
C GLN A 36 3.07 -14.73 6.85
N THR A 37 3.31 -16.03 6.65
CA THR A 37 4.65 -16.62 6.81
C THR A 37 5.39 -16.69 5.48
N LYS A 38 4.70 -16.94 4.37
CA LYS A 38 5.35 -17.09 3.06
C LYS A 38 5.57 -15.73 2.39
N PRO A 39 6.78 -15.48 1.86
CA PRO A 39 7.13 -14.17 1.30
C PRO A 39 6.26 -13.76 0.10
N PHE A 40 5.86 -14.72 -0.74
CA PHE A 40 5.00 -14.46 -1.90
C PHE A 40 3.59 -14.02 -1.50
N GLU A 41 3.01 -14.68 -0.49
CA GLU A 41 1.64 -14.40 -0.04
C GLU A 41 1.59 -13.05 0.68
N VAL A 42 2.61 -12.75 1.49
CA VAL A 42 2.81 -11.43 2.11
C VAL A 42 2.94 -10.32 1.07
N LEU A 43 3.67 -10.54 -0.03
CA LEU A 43 3.79 -9.56 -1.13
C LEU A 43 2.44 -9.24 -1.77
N VAL A 44 1.62 -10.27 -2.05
CA VAL A 44 0.27 -10.09 -2.61
C VAL A 44 -0.64 -9.37 -1.61
N LEU A 45 -0.55 -9.71 -0.32
CA LEU A 45 -1.31 -9.03 0.73
C LEU A 45 -0.92 -7.55 0.85
N CYS A 46 0.38 -7.26 0.82
CA CYS A 46 0.91 -5.90 0.88
C CYS A 46 0.46 -5.07 -0.33
N ASN A 47 0.49 -5.66 -1.53
CA ASN A 47 -0.05 -5.03 -2.73
C ASN A 47 -1.52 -4.64 -2.56
N PHE A 48 -2.34 -5.57 -2.05
CA PHE A 48 -3.75 -5.33 -1.82
C PHE A 48 -4.00 -4.23 -0.78
N VAL A 49 -3.22 -4.19 0.31
CA VAL A 49 -3.32 -3.13 1.34
C VAL A 49 -2.99 -1.76 0.75
N LEU A 50 -1.98 -1.64 -0.11
CA LEU A 50 -1.67 -0.38 -0.79
C LEU A 50 -2.83 0.08 -1.68
N VAL A 51 -3.41 -0.85 -2.44
CA VAL A 51 -4.58 -0.57 -3.30
C VAL A 51 -5.79 -0.12 -2.46
N LEU A 52 -6.02 -0.76 -1.32
CA LEU A 52 -7.08 -0.39 -0.39
C LEU A 52 -6.84 1.01 0.21
N THR A 53 -5.60 1.31 0.56
CA THR A 53 -5.20 2.60 1.13
C THR A 53 -5.41 3.72 0.12
N ASP A 54 -5.05 3.50 -1.15
CA ASP A 54 -5.30 4.46 -2.23
C ASP A 54 -6.80 4.70 -2.44
N LEU A 55 -7.62 3.64 -2.44
CA LEU A 55 -9.07 3.77 -2.55
C LEU A 55 -9.67 4.56 -1.38
N LEU A 56 -9.22 4.29 -0.15
CA LEU A 56 -9.64 5.04 1.03
C LEU A 56 -9.20 6.50 0.96
N CYS A 57 -8.00 6.78 0.47
CA CYS A 57 -7.49 8.12 0.28
C CYS A 57 -8.36 8.90 -0.73
N LEU A 58 -8.67 8.28 -1.88
CA LEU A 58 -9.57 8.87 -2.87
C LEU A 58 -10.98 9.13 -2.30
N LEU A 59 -11.51 8.20 -1.52
CA LEU A 59 -12.80 8.36 -0.84
C LEU A 59 -12.75 9.53 0.15
N PHE A 60 -11.68 9.62 0.94
CA PHE A 60 -11.47 10.66 1.94
C PHE A 60 -11.36 12.03 1.29
N ILE A 61 -10.55 12.17 0.23
CA ILE A 61 -10.41 13.41 -0.53
C ILE A 61 -11.78 13.84 -1.09
N LYS A 62 -12.50 12.90 -1.72
CA LYS A 62 -13.82 13.20 -2.30
C LYS A 62 -14.85 13.60 -1.25
N PHE A 63 -14.82 12.95 -0.07
CA PHE A 63 -15.77 13.21 1.01
C PHE A 63 -15.49 14.55 1.72
N PHE A 64 -14.21 14.85 2.00
CA PHE A 64 -13.84 16.05 2.74
C PHE A 64 -13.73 17.31 1.87
N PHE A 65 -13.21 17.19 0.64
CA PHE A 65 -12.89 18.36 -0.18
C PHE A 65 -13.82 18.58 -1.39
N GLY A 66 -14.68 17.63 -1.76
CA GLY A 66 -15.58 17.77 -2.91
C GLY A 66 -14.87 17.74 -4.28
N GLU A 67 -15.33 18.52 -5.26
CA GLU A 67 -14.66 18.66 -6.57
C GLU A 67 -13.48 19.64 -6.45
N LEU A 68 -12.28 19.11 -6.15
CA LEU A 68 -11.05 19.91 -6.13
C LEU A 68 -10.83 20.61 -7.47
N ARG A 69 -10.71 21.93 -7.43
CA ARG A 69 -10.38 22.72 -8.62
C ARG A 69 -8.92 22.44 -9.01
N THR A 70 -8.63 22.40 -10.31
CA THR A 70 -7.31 22.05 -10.85
C THR A 70 -6.14 22.87 -10.27
N VAL A 71 -6.39 24.11 -9.85
CA VAL A 71 -5.38 24.99 -9.25
C VAL A 71 -4.97 24.54 -7.84
N GLU A 72 -5.92 24.06 -7.05
CA GLU A 72 -5.66 23.56 -5.69
C GLU A 72 -4.87 22.24 -5.73
N VAL A 73 -5.17 21.39 -6.71
CA VAL A 73 -4.45 20.12 -6.94
C VAL A 73 -2.97 20.38 -7.23
N SER A 74 -2.66 21.35 -8.09
CA SER A 74 -1.27 21.67 -8.44
C SER A 74 -0.48 22.16 -7.23
N TYR A 75 -1.05 23.04 -6.41
CA TYR A 75 -0.40 23.52 -5.20
C TYR A 75 -0.19 22.40 -4.18
N LEU A 76 -1.20 21.54 -3.99
CA LEU A 76 -1.13 20.40 -3.07
C LEU A 76 -0.10 19.37 -3.52
N TYR A 77 0.04 19.15 -4.82
CA TYR A 77 1.06 18.28 -5.39
C TYR A 77 2.48 18.82 -5.19
N GLU A 78 2.71 20.10 -5.45
CA GLU A 78 4.03 20.73 -5.22
C GLU A 78 4.43 20.64 -3.74
N GLN A 79 3.50 20.96 -2.84
CA GLN A 79 3.72 20.86 -1.40
C GLN A 79 3.94 19.41 -0.94
N PHE A 80 3.23 18.46 -1.53
CA PHE A 80 3.36 17.04 -1.21
C PHE A 80 4.72 16.49 -1.61
N ILE A 81 5.20 16.79 -2.82
CA ILE A 81 6.53 16.38 -3.27
C ILE A 81 7.61 16.97 -2.37
N GLN A 82 7.52 18.25 -2.05
CA GLN A 82 8.48 18.89 -1.14
C GLN A 82 8.50 18.20 0.23
N SER A 83 7.33 17.91 0.79
CA SER A 83 7.20 17.23 2.08
C SER A 83 7.75 15.81 2.05
N LEU A 84 7.49 15.05 0.97
CA LEU A 84 8.03 13.70 0.79
C LEU A 84 9.55 13.70 0.73
N VAL A 85 10.15 14.60 -0.04
CA VAL A 85 11.61 14.72 -0.15
C VAL A 85 12.22 15.03 1.23
N SER A 86 11.63 15.96 1.98
CA SER A 86 12.08 16.27 3.34
C SER A 86 12.03 15.06 4.27
N ILE A 87 10.93 14.31 4.27
CA ILE A 87 10.78 13.11 5.12
C ILE A 87 11.80 12.03 4.73
N LEU A 88 12.01 11.79 3.42
CA LEU A 88 12.98 10.82 2.94
C LEU A 88 14.41 11.18 3.35
N ILE A 89 14.77 12.46 3.25
CA ILE A 89 16.09 12.97 3.68
C ILE A 89 16.28 12.71 5.18
N VAL A 90 15.30 13.05 6.02
CA VAL A 90 15.37 12.80 7.47
C VAL A 90 15.50 11.31 7.77
N PHE A 91 14.73 10.46 7.09
CA PHE A 91 14.80 9.00 7.26
C PHE A 91 16.16 8.43 6.86
N TYR A 92 16.74 8.94 5.77
CA TYR A 92 18.08 8.55 5.31
C TYR A 92 19.16 8.94 6.33
N PHE A 93 19.14 10.19 6.81
CA PHE A 93 20.07 10.64 7.86
C PHE A 93 19.94 9.83 9.15
N LEU A 94 18.71 9.54 9.58
CA LEU A 94 18.47 8.70 10.76
C LEU A 94 19.00 7.28 10.56
N SER A 95 18.85 6.71 9.36
CA SER A 95 19.35 5.37 9.04
C SER A 95 20.88 5.31 9.06
N ILE A 96 21.55 6.38 8.63
CA ILE A 96 23.01 6.52 8.75
C ILE A 96 23.43 6.64 10.21
N ASP A 97 22.79 7.51 11.01
CA ASP A 97 23.12 7.69 12.43
C ASP A 97 23.00 6.38 13.23
N ILE A 98 21.94 5.60 12.96
CA ILE A 98 21.74 4.28 13.57
C ILE A 98 22.84 3.29 13.15
N THR A 99 23.37 3.42 11.93
CA THR A 99 24.46 2.56 11.43
C THR A 99 25.79 2.94 12.08
N ASP A 100 26.05 4.24 12.29
CA ASP A 100 27.25 4.74 12.97
C ASP A 100 27.28 4.32 14.44
N LYS A 101 26.14 4.41 15.16
CA LYS A 101 26.02 3.97 16.57
C LYS A 101 26.14 2.47 16.82
N LYS A 102 26.07 1.64 15.78
CA LYS A 102 26.24 0.19 15.89
C LYS A 102 27.70 -0.26 15.72
N CYS A 103 28.59 0.62 15.26
CA CYS A 103 30.04 0.40 15.22
C CYS A 103 30.70 0.80 16.55
#